data_AF-A0A0F3GW08-F1
#
_entry.id   AF-A0A0F3GW08-F1
#
_cell.length_a   1.000
_cell.length_b   1.000
_cell.length_c   1.000
_cell.angle_alpha   90.00
_cell.angle_beta   90.00
_cell.angle_gamma   90.00
#
_symmetry.space_group_name_H-M   'P 1'
#
loop_
_entity.id
_entity.type
_entity.pdbx_description
1 polymer ?
#
loop_
_entity_poly.entity_id
_entity_poly.type
_entity_poly.pdbx_seq_one_letter_code
_entity_poly.pdbx_strand_id
1 'polypeptide(L)'
;MTNFNESPGSLNRLATYTESGGTGSTAIEQEEAVAVMLEKYELCSDMFHGFDWTVWHRGTKEQKLALLPSAQEHILEQEDGKQRFIKTVTELSQAFALSVP
;
A
#
# COMPACT_ATOMS: atom_id res chain seq x y z
N MET A 1 2.05 50.50 33.13
CA MET A 1 0.72 50.13 32.59
C MET A 1 0.69 48.62 32.45
N THR A 2 -0.06 47.99 33.36
CA THR A 2 -0.82 46.73 33.29
C THR A 2 -0.22 45.42 32.73
N ASN A 3 -0.39 44.38 33.55
CA ASN A 3 -0.06 42.95 33.44
C ASN A 3 -0.87 42.14 32.41
N PHE A 4 -0.35 40.96 32.01
CA PHE A 4 -1.01 39.62 31.88
C PHE A 4 0.09 38.61 31.43
N ASN A 5 0.70 37.75 32.25
CA ASN A 5 0.27 36.46 32.85
C ASN A 5 -0.37 35.43 31.88
N GLU A 6 0.03 34.15 32.08
CA GLU A 6 -0.51 32.86 31.53
C GLU A 6 0.07 32.29 30.21
N SER A 7 1.09 31.41 30.32
CA SER A 7 1.10 29.93 30.14
C SER A 7 0.28 29.21 29.02
N PRO A 8 0.54 27.91 28.71
CA PRO A 8 0.98 27.42 27.40
C PRO A 8 -0.07 26.61 26.61
N GLY A 9 0.17 26.43 25.30
CA GLY A 9 -0.39 25.31 24.54
C GLY A 9 -1.41 25.67 23.44
N SER A 10 -1.18 25.12 22.25
CA SER A 10 -2.21 24.71 21.28
C SER A 10 -1.46 23.97 20.15
N LEU A 11 -1.09 22.71 20.36
CA LEU A 11 -1.87 21.58 19.86
C LEU A 11 -2.30 21.78 18.40
N ASN A 12 -1.36 21.65 17.46
CA ASN A 12 -1.70 21.17 16.11
C ASN A 12 -0.96 19.86 15.81
N ARG A 13 -1.06 18.94 16.77
CA ARG A 13 -1.01 17.49 16.58
C ARG A 13 -2.21 16.94 17.32
N LEU A 14 -3.06 16.20 16.61
CA LEU A 14 -4.20 15.40 17.09
C LEU A 14 -5.47 16.20 17.43
N ALA A 15 -6.40 16.26 16.47
CA ALA A 15 -7.84 16.02 16.66
C ALA A 15 -8.62 16.60 15.47
N THR A 16 -8.46 16.00 14.28
CA THR A 16 -9.55 16.08 13.30
C THR A 16 -10.64 15.15 13.82
N TYR A 17 -11.54 15.76 14.60
CA TYR A 17 -12.95 15.43 14.74
C TYR A 17 -13.43 14.20 13.95
N THR A 18 -13.59 13.06 14.64
CA THR A 18 -14.55 12.03 14.23
C THR A 18 -15.56 11.87 15.35
N GLU A 19 -16.37 12.91 15.50
CA GLU A 19 -17.65 12.85 16.20
C GLU A 19 -18.74 12.70 15.13
N SER A 20 -18.97 11.47 14.66
CA SER A 20 -20.17 11.14 13.89
C SER A 20 -20.42 9.64 13.94
N GLY A 21 -21.52 9.26 14.58
CA GLY A 21 -21.92 7.88 14.80
C GLY A 21 -22.00 7.03 13.53
N GLY A 22 -21.36 5.87 13.58
CA GLY A 22 -21.77 4.64 12.91
C GLY A 22 -21.66 4.53 11.40
N THR A 23 -21.35 5.60 10.66
CA THR A 23 -21.27 5.56 9.18
C THR A 23 -20.13 6.36 8.57
N GLY A 24 -19.52 7.30 9.32
CA GLY A 24 -18.41 8.14 8.81
C GLY A 24 -17.02 7.55 9.05
N SER A 25 -16.79 6.84 10.15
CA SER A 25 -15.48 6.25 10.48
C SER A 25 -15.07 5.18 9.46
N THR A 26 -15.99 4.27 9.15
CA THR A 26 -15.73 3.12 8.27
C THR A 26 -15.45 3.55 6.82
N ALA A 27 -16.08 4.61 6.34
CA ALA A 27 -15.83 5.13 5.00
C ALA A 27 -14.40 5.69 4.89
N ILE A 28 -14.01 6.57 5.82
CA ILE A 28 -12.66 7.15 5.87
C ILE A 28 -11.59 6.06 6.04
N GLU A 29 -11.83 5.07 6.92
CA GLU A 29 -10.93 3.92 7.11
C GLU A 29 -10.80 3.07 5.84
N GLN A 30 -11.88 2.93 5.05
CA GLN A 30 -11.86 2.23 3.77
C GLN A 30 -11.10 3.02 2.70
N GLU A 31 -11.29 4.34 2.60
CA GLU A 31 -10.55 5.18 1.66
C GLU A 31 -9.04 5.19 1.95
N GLU A 32 -8.65 5.21 3.23
CA GLU A 32 -7.26 5.05 3.65
C GLU A 32 -6.71 3.67 3.30
N ALA A 33 -7.49 2.59 3.51
CA ALA A 33 -7.10 1.23 3.13
C ALA A 33 -6.89 1.11 1.61
N VAL A 34 -7.74 1.73 0.79
CA VAL A 34 -7.60 1.75 -0.67
C VAL A 34 -6.34 2.50 -1.08
N ALA A 35 -6.03 3.64 -0.44
CA ALA A 35 -4.82 4.41 -0.72
C ALA A 35 -3.56 3.58 -0.43
N VAL A 36 -3.52 2.89 0.73
CA VAL A 36 -2.41 1.99 1.08
C VAL A 36 -2.33 0.81 0.10
N MET A 37 -3.46 0.22 -0.29
CA MET A 37 -3.49 -0.88 -1.26
C MET A 37 -2.87 -0.44 -2.60
N LEU A 38 -3.24 0.74 -3.11
CA LEU A 38 -2.67 1.28 -4.35
C LEU A 38 -1.17 1.54 -4.23
N GLU A 39 -0.70 2.12 -3.12
CA GLU A 39 0.73 2.31 -2.86
C GLU A 39 1.50 0.98 -2.90
N LYS A 40 0.98 -0.06 -2.24
CA LYS A 40 1.63 -1.39 -2.25
C LYS A 40 1.58 -2.05 -3.62
N TYR A 41 0.52 -1.82 -4.39
CA TYR A 41 0.41 -2.32 -5.76
C TYR A 41 1.46 -1.68 -6.68
N GLU A 42 1.67 -0.37 -6.55
CA GLU A 42 2.71 0.34 -7.29
C GLU A 42 4.10 -0.18 -6.92
N LEU A 43 4.39 -0.37 -5.63
CA LEU A 43 5.66 -0.96 -5.18
C LEU A 43 5.87 -2.37 -5.73
N CYS A 44 4.85 -3.24 -5.71
CA CYS A 44 4.92 -4.57 -6.32
C CYS A 44 5.22 -4.49 -7.83
N SER A 45 4.61 -3.53 -8.52
CA SER A 45 4.80 -3.34 -9.97
C SER A 45 6.20 -2.79 -10.29
N ASP A 46 6.71 -1.88 -9.46
CA ASP A 46 8.05 -1.32 -9.58
C ASP A 46 9.14 -2.38 -9.39
N MET A 47 8.89 -3.39 -8.54
CA MET A 47 9.79 -4.54 -8.42
C MET A 47 9.92 -5.37 -9.71
N PHE A 48 8.99 -5.25 -10.67
CA PHE A 48 9.11 -5.86 -12.00
C PHE A 48 9.58 -4.86 -13.06
N HIS A 49 10.01 -3.66 -12.67
CA HIS A 49 10.47 -2.66 -13.61
C HIS A 49 11.71 -3.16 -14.40
N GLY A 50 11.65 -3.06 -15.72
CA GLY A 50 12.68 -3.59 -16.62
C GLY A 50 12.53 -5.07 -16.98
N PHE A 51 11.52 -5.76 -16.44
CA PHE A 51 11.14 -7.12 -16.85
C PHE A 51 9.93 -7.09 -17.80
N ASP A 52 10.07 -7.68 -18.99
CA ASP A 52 8.93 -7.80 -19.92
C ASP A 52 8.00 -8.95 -19.51
N TRP A 53 6.97 -8.57 -18.77
CA TRP A 53 5.86 -9.41 -18.34
C TRP A 53 4.61 -9.27 -19.22
N THR A 54 4.71 -8.72 -20.44
CA THR A 54 3.56 -8.56 -21.36
C THR A 54 2.90 -9.90 -21.69
N VAL A 55 3.70 -10.99 -21.69
CA VAL A 55 3.24 -12.38 -21.86
C VAL A 55 2.22 -12.80 -20.79
N TRP A 56 2.29 -12.23 -19.58
CA TRP A 56 1.30 -12.50 -18.53
C TRP A 56 -0.12 -12.13 -18.95
N HIS A 57 -0.26 -11.05 -19.71
CA HIS A 57 -1.54 -10.50 -20.14
C HIS A 57 -2.04 -11.14 -21.44
N ARG A 58 -1.13 -11.37 -22.41
CA ARG A 58 -1.49 -11.74 -23.80
C ARG A 58 -1.16 -13.17 -24.19
N GLY A 59 -0.35 -13.89 -23.41
CA GLY A 59 0.13 -15.23 -23.73
C GLY A 59 -0.87 -16.34 -23.42
N THR A 60 -0.59 -17.53 -23.95
CA THR A 60 -1.30 -18.77 -23.61
C THR A 60 -1.00 -19.20 -22.18
N LYS A 61 -1.78 -20.15 -21.63
CA LYS A 61 -1.56 -20.66 -20.27
C LYS A 61 -0.15 -21.21 -20.08
N GLU A 62 0.35 -21.91 -21.08
CA GLU A 62 1.69 -22.51 -21.09
C GLU A 62 2.77 -21.43 -21.10
N GLN A 63 2.59 -20.37 -21.89
CA GLN A 63 3.52 -19.23 -21.92
C GLN A 63 3.54 -18.46 -20.60
N LYS A 64 2.39 -18.30 -19.94
CA LYS A 64 2.30 -17.68 -18.60
C LYS A 64 3.04 -18.53 -17.57
N LEU A 65 2.87 -19.85 -17.60
CA LEU A 65 3.59 -20.75 -16.69
C LEU A 65 5.11 -20.72 -16.95
N ALA A 66 5.52 -20.63 -18.21
CA ALA A 66 6.94 -20.51 -18.58
C ALA A 66 7.56 -19.16 -18.20
N LEU A 67 6.76 -18.10 -18.01
CA LEU A 67 7.23 -16.78 -17.56
C LEU A 67 7.58 -16.75 -16.07
N LEU A 68 6.92 -17.59 -15.25
CA LEU A 68 7.06 -17.56 -13.78
C LEU A 68 8.51 -17.69 -13.30
N PRO A 69 9.35 -18.62 -13.79
CA PRO A 69 10.73 -18.74 -13.32
C PRO A 69 11.56 -17.50 -13.62
N SER A 70 11.45 -16.92 -14.82
CA SER A 70 12.16 -15.70 -15.19
C SER A 70 11.72 -14.48 -14.37
N ALA A 71 10.42 -14.39 -14.07
CA ALA A 71 9.90 -13.35 -13.19
C ALA A 71 10.44 -13.50 -11.74
N GLN A 72 10.56 -14.74 -11.26
CA GLN A 72 11.17 -15.03 -9.95
C GLN A 72 12.65 -14.66 -9.93
N GLU A 73 13.42 -15.05 -10.95
CA GLU A 73 14.84 -14.70 -11.08
C GLU A 73 15.04 -13.19 -11.05
N HIS A 74 14.26 -12.43 -11.81
CA HIS A 74 14.33 -10.96 -11.81
C HIS A 74 14.14 -10.33 -10.43
N ILE A 75 13.23 -10.88 -9.62
CA ILE A 75 13.01 -10.42 -8.24
C ILE A 75 14.16 -10.86 -7.32
N LEU A 76 14.68 -12.08 -7.51
CA LEU A 76 15.74 -12.65 -6.68
C LEU A 76 17.12 -12.01 -6.92
N GLU A 77 17.34 -11.44 -8.10
CA GLU A 77 18.55 -10.69 -8.45
C GLU A 77 18.64 -9.32 -7.74
N GLN A 78 17.52 -8.80 -7.24
CA GLN A 78 17.48 -7.53 -6.50
C GLN A 78 17.92 -7.71 -5.05
N GLU A 79 18.47 -6.64 -4.46
CA GLU A 79 18.83 -6.60 -3.04
C GLU A 79 17.62 -6.84 -2.14
N ASP A 80 17.73 -7.86 -1.27
CA ASP A 80 16.65 -8.38 -0.42
C ASP A 80 15.32 -8.64 -1.15
N GLY A 81 15.39 -8.88 -2.48
CA GLY A 81 14.22 -8.85 -3.35
C GLY A 81 13.14 -9.85 -2.94
N LYS A 82 13.52 -11.05 -2.50
CA LYS A 82 12.57 -12.03 -1.95
C LYS A 82 11.80 -11.50 -0.74
N GLN A 83 12.51 -10.95 0.24
CA GLN A 83 11.90 -10.48 1.50
C GLN A 83 11.02 -9.26 1.24
N ARG A 84 11.51 -8.31 0.43
CA ARG A 84 10.77 -7.12 0.02
C ARG A 84 9.51 -7.48 -0.75
N PHE A 85 9.59 -8.43 -1.68
CA PHE A 85 8.44 -8.85 -2.48
C PHE A 85 7.37 -9.51 -1.62
N ILE A 86 7.76 -10.49 -0.79
CA ILE A 86 6.83 -11.18 0.12
C ILE A 86 6.15 -10.18 1.07
N LYS A 87 6.93 -9.25 1.65
CA LYS A 87 6.40 -8.20 2.54
C LYS A 87 5.39 -7.32 1.80
N THR A 88 5.74 -6.82 0.63
CA THR A 88 4.87 -5.89 -0.14
C THR A 88 3.58 -6.58 -0.59
N VAL A 89 3.65 -7.83 -1.06
CA VAL A 89 2.46 -8.63 -1.43
C VAL A 89 1.58 -8.92 -0.20
N THR A 90 2.18 -9.17 0.96
CA THR A 90 1.45 -9.40 2.21
C THR A 90 0.69 -8.14 2.64
N GLU A 91 1.37 -6.99 2.65
CA GLU A 91 0.77 -5.69 2.98
C GLU A 91 -0.34 -5.31 1.99
N LEU A 92 -0.13 -5.57 0.70
CA LEU A 92 -1.15 -5.38 -0.34
C LEU A 92 -2.40 -6.23 -0.07
N SER A 93 -2.22 -7.51 0.26
CA SER A 93 -3.34 -8.42 0.54
C SER A 93 -4.14 -7.99 1.78
N GLN A 94 -3.44 -7.55 2.83
CA GLN A 94 -4.06 -7.01 4.04
C GLN A 94 -4.85 -5.73 3.76
N ALA A 95 -4.25 -4.79 3.03
CA ALA A 95 -4.92 -3.54 2.65
C ALA A 95 -6.14 -3.81 1.76
N PHE A 96 -6.03 -4.74 0.81
CA PHE A 96 -7.15 -5.18 -0.03
C PHE A 96 -8.31 -5.72 0.83
N ALA A 97 -8.03 -6.57 1.81
CA ALA A 97 -9.04 -7.14 2.70
C ALA A 97 -9.79 -6.08 3.54
N LEU A 98 -9.15 -4.95 3.82
CA LEU A 98 -9.75 -3.80 4.52
C LEU A 98 -10.44 -2.81 3.58
N SER A 99 -10.09 -2.85 2.29
CA SER A 99 -10.62 -1.97 1.24
C SER A 99 -11.95 -2.45 0.66
N VAL A 100 -12.29 -3.72 0.86
CA VAL A 100 -13.55 -4.31 0.39
C VAL A 100 -14.57 -4.38 1.54
N PRO A 101 -15.85 -3.98 1.30
CA PRO A 101 -16.89 -3.94 2.32
C PRO A 101 -17.47 -5.32 2.69
#